data_AF-A0A6F9AXP5-F1
#
_entry.id   AF-A0A6F9AXP5-F1
#
_cell.length_a   1.000
_cell.length_b   1.000
_cell.length_c   1.000
_cell.angle_alpha   90.00
_cell.angle_beta   90.00
_cell.angle_gamma   90.00
#
_symmetry.space_group_name_H-M   'P 1'
#
loop_
_entity.id
_entity.type
_entity.pdbx_description
1 polymer ?
#
loop_
_entity_poly.entity_id
_entity_poly.type
_entity_poly.pdbx_seq_one_letter_code
_entity_poly.pdbx_strand_id
1 'polypeptide(L)'
;MKHRSHQKVYVFENNIYYQMDVKSSSWRLTSSGQEGVVFNGIADWLYEEEVLHSQVAHWWSPDGSRLAYLNLNDTLVPNMLLPRFTGALYPRGQLYPYPKVRVRPTIPYPK
;
A
#
# COMPACT_ATOMS: atom_id res chain seq x y z
N MET A 1 16.59 -7.77 32.56
CA MET A 1 16.23 -7.49 31.15
C MET A 1 14.73 -7.73 31.00
N LYS A 2 13.93 -6.68 30.80
CA LYS A 2 12.46 -6.76 30.79
C LYS A 2 11.98 -6.96 29.36
N HIS A 3 11.49 -8.16 29.07
CA HIS A 3 10.79 -8.53 27.85
C HIS A 3 9.57 -7.59 27.64
N ARG A 4 9.68 -6.60 26.73
CA ARG A 4 8.54 -5.80 26.23
C ARG A 4 7.88 -6.57 25.07
N SER A 5 7.19 -7.67 25.36
CA SER A 5 6.96 -8.73 24.36
C SER A 5 5.66 -8.67 23.53
N HIS A 6 4.84 -7.61 23.57
CA HIS A 6 3.51 -7.68 22.93
C HIS A 6 2.99 -6.40 22.26
N GLN A 7 3.86 -5.40 22.01
CA GLN A 7 3.46 -4.24 21.21
C GLN A 7 3.40 -4.63 19.74
N LYS A 8 2.28 -4.35 19.08
CA LYS A 8 2.01 -4.74 17.70
C LYS A 8 1.46 -3.57 16.90
N VAL A 9 1.79 -3.56 15.62
CA VAL A 9 1.13 -2.71 14.63
C VAL A 9 0.49 -3.62 13.59
N TYR A 10 -0.68 -3.22 13.12
CA TYR A 10 -1.33 -3.83 11.98
C TYR A 10 -1.96 -2.73 11.11
N VAL A 11 -2.25 -3.08 9.86
CA VAL A 11 -2.92 -2.17 8.93
C VAL A 11 -4.31 -2.70 8.63
N PHE A 12 -5.30 -1.82 8.71
CA PHE A 12 -6.69 -2.10 8.42
C PHE A 12 -7.29 -0.91 7.67
N GLU A 13 -8.03 -1.17 6.58
CA GLU A 13 -8.57 -0.13 5.70
C GLU A 13 -7.50 0.93 5.34
N ASN A 14 -6.32 0.47 4.97
CA ASN A 14 -5.15 1.29 4.62
C ASN A 14 -4.71 2.29 5.71
N ASN A 15 -5.03 2.02 6.97
CA ASN A 15 -4.62 2.82 8.12
C ASN A 15 -3.86 1.98 9.14
N ILE A 16 -2.89 2.61 9.79
CA ILE A 16 -2.04 1.97 10.78
C ILE A 16 -2.74 2.01 12.14
N TYR A 17 -2.81 0.85 12.79
CA TYR A 17 -3.31 0.68 14.14
C TYR A 17 -2.19 0.14 15.02
N TYR A 18 -2.06 0.70 16.22
CA TYR A 18 -1.13 0.28 17.24
C TYR A 18 -1.87 -0.37 18.40
N GLN A 19 -1.34 -1.47 18.90
CA GLN A 19 -1.89 -2.19 20.04
C GLN A 19 -0.77 -2.47 21.05
N MET A 20 -0.95 -2.02 22.29
CA MET A 20 0.09 -2.13 23.32
C MET A 20 0.26 -3.57 23.83
N ASP A 21 -0.86 -4.29 23.92
CA ASP A 21 -0.94 -5.71 24.31
C ASP A 21 -2.18 -6.36 23.67
N VAL A 22 -2.20 -7.68 23.54
CA VAL A 22 -3.25 -8.47 22.87
C VAL A 22 -4.65 -8.19 23.43
N LYS A 23 -4.76 -7.85 24.72
CA LYS A 23 -6.02 -7.54 25.39
C LYS A 23 -6.43 -6.07 25.35
N SER A 24 -5.53 -5.18 24.91
CA SER A 24 -5.78 -3.74 24.87
C SER A 24 -6.54 -3.32 23.62
N SER A 25 -7.32 -2.25 23.69
CA SER A 25 -7.91 -1.63 22.50
C SER A 25 -6.83 -1.06 21.60
N SER A 26 -7.04 -1.16 20.29
CA SER A 26 -6.13 -0.60 19.29
C SER A 26 -6.32 0.92 19.16
N TRP A 27 -5.21 1.64 18.98
CA TRP A 27 -5.19 3.07 18.68
C TRP A 27 -4.90 3.28 17.20
N ARG A 28 -5.76 4.04 16.53
CA ARG A 28 -5.56 4.40 15.13
C ARG A 28 -4.50 5.51 15.05
N LEU A 29 -3.39 5.24 14.35
CA LEU A 29 -2.28 6.18 14.17
C LEU A 29 -2.44 7.06 12.93
N THR A 30 -3.14 6.57 11.89
CA THR A 30 -3.40 7.32 10.66
C THR A 30 -4.89 7.28 10.31
N SER A 31 -5.40 8.33 9.68
CA SER A 31 -6.81 8.41 9.27
C SER A 31 -7.05 8.76 7.81
N SER A 32 -5.99 8.94 7.03
CA SER A 32 -6.05 9.33 5.62
C SER A 32 -6.22 8.16 4.65
N GLY A 33 -6.12 6.92 5.13
CA GLY A 33 -6.20 5.73 4.28
C GLY A 33 -7.51 5.67 3.49
N GLN A 34 -7.38 5.36 2.20
CA GLN A 34 -8.47 5.24 1.26
C GLN A 34 -8.20 4.01 0.38
N GLU A 35 -9.16 3.10 0.32
CA GLU A 35 -9.00 1.83 -0.40
C GLU A 35 -8.66 2.07 -1.88
N GLY A 36 -7.58 1.42 -2.34
CA GLY A 36 -7.08 1.55 -3.71
C GLY A 36 -6.50 2.90 -4.09
N VAL A 37 -6.32 3.84 -3.15
CA VAL A 37 -5.87 5.20 -3.45
C VAL A 37 -4.80 5.71 -2.48
N VAL A 38 -5.02 5.63 -1.17
CA VAL A 38 -4.05 6.09 -0.16
C VAL A 38 -3.71 4.95 0.77
N PHE A 39 -2.41 4.64 0.86
CA PHE A 39 -1.85 3.52 1.61
C PHE A 39 -0.94 4.05 2.72
N ASN A 40 -1.19 3.66 3.98
CA ASN A 40 -0.35 4.00 5.11
C ASN A 40 0.35 2.75 5.66
N GLY A 41 1.67 2.70 5.59
CA GLY A 41 2.48 1.63 6.17
C GLY A 41 2.42 0.30 5.40
N ILE A 42 1.74 0.26 4.26
CA ILE A 42 1.81 -0.83 3.29
C ILE A 42 2.15 -0.26 1.91
N ALA A 43 2.74 -1.11 1.07
CA ALA A 43 3.09 -0.75 -0.30
C ALA A 43 1.84 -0.69 -1.21
N ASP A 44 1.89 0.18 -2.22
CA ASP A 44 1.08 0.03 -3.43
C ASP A 44 1.69 -1.05 -4.34
N TRP A 45 1.07 -1.33 -5.47
CA TRP A 45 1.56 -2.35 -6.41
C TRP A 45 2.98 -2.11 -6.91
N LEU A 46 3.31 -0.87 -7.28
CA LEU A 46 4.62 -0.55 -7.84
C LEU A 46 5.69 -0.72 -6.77
N TYR A 47 5.43 -0.22 -5.56
CA TYR A 47 6.35 -0.35 -4.45
C TYR A 47 6.49 -1.80 -3.99
N GLU A 48 5.42 -2.59 -4.02
CA GLU A 48 5.47 -4.01 -3.68
C GLU A 48 6.32 -4.78 -4.68
N GLU A 49 6.08 -4.62 -5.98
CA GLU A 49 6.70 -5.44 -7.02
C GLU A 49 8.11 -4.99 -7.41
N GLU A 50 8.33 -3.67 -7.53
CA GLU A 50 9.51 -3.13 -8.23
C GLU A 50 10.49 -2.35 -7.32
N VAL A 51 10.05 -1.88 -6.14
CA VAL A 51 10.88 -0.99 -5.29
C VAL A 51 11.29 -1.65 -3.97
N LEU A 52 10.32 -2.10 -3.18
CA LEU A 52 10.55 -2.67 -1.85
C LEU A 52 10.62 -4.20 -1.87
N HIS A 53 10.02 -4.84 -2.88
CA HIS A 53 9.86 -6.30 -2.93
C HIS A 53 9.19 -6.86 -1.66
N SER A 54 8.31 -6.05 -1.05
CA SER A 54 7.62 -6.35 0.21
C SER A 54 6.36 -5.51 0.34
N GLN A 55 5.33 -6.10 0.93
CA GLN A 55 4.10 -5.40 1.33
C GLN A 55 4.32 -4.45 2.52
N VAL A 56 5.35 -4.70 3.32
CA VAL A 56 5.62 -3.95 4.54
C VAL A 56 6.31 -2.64 4.19
N ALA A 57 5.63 -1.52 4.42
CA ALA A 57 6.17 -0.18 4.23
C ALA A 57 6.19 0.61 5.54
N HIS A 58 6.43 -0.08 6.67
CA HIS A 58 6.59 0.49 8.00
C HIS A 58 7.69 -0.23 8.78
N TRP A 59 8.40 0.51 9.63
CA TRP A 59 9.56 0.01 10.36
C TRP A 59 9.64 0.62 11.75
N TRP A 60 9.83 -0.23 12.74
CA TRP A 60 10.08 0.18 14.12
C TRP A 60 11.53 0.61 14.30
N SER A 61 11.76 1.61 15.14
CA SER A 61 13.09 1.88 15.66
C SER A 61 13.60 0.69 16.48
N PRO A 62 14.92 0.46 16.59
CA PRO A 62 15.47 -0.69 17.32
C PRO A 62 15.05 -0.77 18.80
N ASP A 63 14.74 0.38 19.40
CA ASP A 63 14.24 0.51 20.78
C ASP A 63 12.70 0.44 20.89
N GLY A 64 11.99 0.33 19.77
CA GLY A 64 10.53 0.27 19.68
C GLY A 64 9.81 1.57 20.07
N SER A 65 10.52 2.69 20.19
CA SER A 65 9.93 3.97 20.63
C SER A 65 9.29 4.77 19.50
N ARG A 66 9.66 4.49 18.23
CA ARG A 66 9.22 5.23 17.05
C ARG A 66 8.85 4.27 15.92
N LEU A 67 7.87 4.66 15.12
CA LEU A 67 7.47 3.97 13.91
C LEU A 67 7.66 4.91 12.72
N ALA A 68 8.48 4.49 11.76
CA ALA A 68 8.54 5.11 10.44
C ALA A 68 7.59 4.37 9.49
N TYR A 69 6.95 5.07 8.57
CA TYR A 69 6.09 4.47 7.56
C TYR A 69 6.04 5.32 6.29
N LEU A 70 5.73 4.67 5.16
CA LEU A 70 5.42 5.37 3.92
C LEU A 70 3.92 5.68 3.84
N ASN A 71 3.60 6.88 3.36
CA ASN A 71 2.29 7.24 2.87
C ASN A 71 2.38 7.33 1.34
N LEU A 72 1.69 6.40 0.66
CA LEU A 72 1.63 6.34 -0.80
C LEU A 72 0.26 6.81 -1.26
N ASN A 73 0.24 7.65 -2.30
CA ASN A 73 -0.97 8.30 -2.78
C ASN A 73 -1.08 8.16 -4.30
N ASP A 74 -1.99 7.29 -4.72
CA ASP A 74 -2.26 6.93 -6.10
C ASP A 74 -3.35 7.79 -6.76
N THR A 75 -3.80 8.89 -6.13
CA THR A 75 -4.82 9.79 -6.71
C THR A 75 -4.51 10.26 -8.14
N LEU A 76 -3.22 10.38 -8.49
CA LEU A 76 -2.75 10.81 -9.81
C LEU A 76 -2.21 9.67 -10.68
N VAL A 77 -2.26 8.43 -10.18
CA VAL A 77 -1.82 7.25 -10.92
C VAL A 77 -2.95 6.81 -11.86
N PRO A 78 -2.68 6.64 -13.17
CA PRO A 78 -3.70 6.18 -14.10
C PRO A 78 -4.09 4.73 -13.82
N ASN A 79 -5.37 4.41 -14.03
CA ASN A 79 -5.87 3.05 -13.87
C ASN A 79 -5.71 2.22 -15.15
N MET A 80 -5.32 0.96 -14.99
CA MET A 80 -5.39 -0.08 -16.02
C MET A 80 -6.63 -0.95 -15.79
N LEU A 81 -7.32 -1.31 -16.88
CA LEU A 81 -8.43 -2.25 -16.83
C LEU A 81 -7.93 -3.68 -16.98
N LEU A 82 -8.10 -4.49 -15.94
CA LEU A 82 -7.80 -5.92 -15.95
C LEU A 82 -9.10 -6.71 -16.20
N PRO A 83 -9.26 -7.39 -17.35
CA PRO A 83 -10.46 -8.15 -17.63
C PRO A 83 -10.53 -9.42 -16.76
N ARG A 84 -11.67 -9.65 -16.10
CA ARG A 84 -11.99 -10.89 -15.37
C ARG A 84 -13.10 -11.64 -16.11
N PHE A 85 -12.80 -12.88 -16.48
CA PHE A 85 -13.71 -13.76 -17.23
C PHE A 85 -14.40 -14.82 -16.36
N THR A 86 -14.09 -14.87 -15.07
CA THR A 86 -14.63 -15.85 -14.12
C THR A 86 -15.51 -15.17 -13.05
N GLY A 87 -16.50 -15.91 -12.52
CA GLY A 87 -17.32 -15.47 -11.37
C GLY A 87 -18.57 -14.65 -11.71
N ALA A 88 -18.87 -14.39 -12.98
CA ALA A 88 -20.13 -13.78 -13.43
C ALA A 88 -20.49 -14.27 -14.84
N LEU A 89 -21.78 -14.16 -15.21
CA LEU A 89 -22.28 -14.53 -16.55
C LEU A 89 -21.68 -13.64 -17.66
N TYR A 90 -21.35 -12.39 -17.33
CA TYR A 90 -20.71 -11.44 -18.23
C TYR A 90 -19.36 -11.01 -17.67
N PRO A 91 -18.32 -10.89 -18.51
CA PRO A 91 -17.01 -10.41 -18.08
C PRO A 91 -17.10 -9.03 -17.42
N ARG A 92 -16.34 -8.84 -16.35
CA ARG A 92 -16.19 -7.54 -15.69
C ARG A 92 -14.72 -7.16 -15.64
N GLY A 93 -14.42 -5.88 -15.80
CA GLY A 93 -13.08 -5.38 -15.59
C GLY A 93 -12.86 -4.95 -14.14
N GLN A 94 -11.66 -5.15 -13.64
CA GLN A 94 -11.19 -4.52 -12.41
C GLN A 94 -10.24 -3.37 -12.79
N LEU A 95 -10.47 -2.19 -12.23
CA LEU A 95 -9.54 -1.08 -12.35
C LEU A 95 -8.43 -1.25 -11.32
N TYR A 96 -7.19 -1.01 -11.75
CA TYR A 96 -6.03 -1.15 -10.90
C TYR A 96 -5.03 -0.01 -11.18
N PRO A 97 -4.57 0.75 -10.17
CA PRO A 97 -3.59 1.81 -10.36
C PRO A 97 -2.30 1.24 -10.94
N TYR A 98 -1.86 1.75 -12.10
CA TYR A 98 -0.69 1.23 -12.79
C TYR A 98 0.08 2.37 -13.50
N PRO A 99 1.22 2.82 -12.95
CA PRO A 99 2.01 3.89 -13.53
C PRO A 99 2.84 3.38 -14.71
N LYS A 100 2.21 3.28 -15.88
CA LYS A 100 2.92 2.91 -17.11
C LYS A 100 3.99 3.95 -17.45
N VAL A 101 5.18 3.47 -17.80
CA VAL A 101 6.29 4.32 -18.27
C VAL A 101 5.79 5.24 -19.39
N ARG A 102 5.94 6.55 -19.20
CA ARG A 102 5.75 7.51 -20.28
C ARG A 102 6.91 7.39 -21.26
N VAL A 103 6.69 6.68 -22.36
CA VAL A 103 7.58 6.74 -23.51
C VAL A 103 7.46 8.16 -24.08
N ARG A 104 8.55 8.94 -24.08
CA ARG A 104 8.60 10.20 -24.84
C ARG A 104 8.26 9.86 -26.29
N PRO A 105 7.42 10.63 -27.01
CA PRO A 105 7.18 10.34 -28.41
C PRO A 105 8.53 10.39 -29.13
N THR A 106 8.99 9.23 -29.58
CA THR A 106 10.13 9.12 -30.46
C THR A 106 9.77 9.85 -31.75
N ILE A 107 10.71 10.66 -32.23
CA ILE A 107 10.61 11.38 -33.51
C ILE A 107 10.12 10.36 -34.57
N PRO A 108 9.01 10.63 -35.27
CA PRO A 108 8.53 9.70 -36.29
C PRO A 108 9.60 9.55 -37.37
N TYR A 109 9.94 8.31 -37.71
CA TYR A 109 10.80 8.02 -38.86
C TYR A 109 10.19 8.66 -40.12
N PRO A 110 10.97 9.42 -40.91
CA PRO A 110 10.47 9.95 -42.17
C PRO A 110 10.13 8.79 -43.11
N LYS A 111 8.97 8.90 -43.77
CA LYS A 111 8.56 8.02 -44.87
C LYS A 111 9.45 8.22 -46.09
#